data_AF-A0A9X9F2K1-F1
#
_entry.id   AF-A0A9X9F2K1-F1
#
_cell.length_a   1.000
_cell.length_b   1.000
_cell.length_c   1.000
_cell.angle_alpha   90.00
_cell.angle_beta   90.00
_cell.angle_gamma   90.00
#
_symmetry.space_group_name_H-M   'P 1'
#
loop_
_entity.id
_entity.type
_entity.pdbx_description
1 polymer ?
#
loop_
_entity_poly.entity_id
_entity_poly.type
_entity_poly.pdbx_seq_one_letter_code
_entity_poly.pdbx_strand_id
1 'polypeptide(L)'
;SCRKRCIERSLHPNLYEGSLQQFSLPHKYDAIIIPTGSFCLIENRVDSINALKCFYEHLNPDGRLIVDIMLPHDWKTGEIHTSTFSLPSGDGITLENKSI
;
A
#
# COMPACT_ATOMS: atom_id res chain seq x y z
N SER A 1 10.72 -14.75 -1.29
CA SER A 1 10.66 -14.13 -2.63
C SER A 1 11.69 -13.02 -2.81
N CYS A 2 11.64 -11.93 -2.01
CA CYS A 2 12.52 -10.75 -2.16
C CYS A 2 14.04 -11.09 -2.15
N ARG A 3 14.56 -11.69 -1.07
CA ARG A 3 15.99 -12.05 -0.94
C ARG A 3 16.53 -12.86 -2.13
N LYS A 4 15.78 -13.86 -2.59
CA LYS A 4 16.15 -14.69 -3.75
C LYS A 4 16.32 -13.83 -5.01
N ARG A 5 15.36 -12.95 -5.29
CA ARG A 5 15.39 -12.06 -6.47
C ARG A 5 16.53 -11.04 -6.41
N CYS A 6 16.92 -10.59 -5.22
CA CYS A 6 18.09 -9.73 -5.03
C CYS A 6 19.39 -10.47 -5.36
N ILE A 7 19.55 -11.71 -4.86
CA ILE A 7 20.74 -12.54 -5.12
C ILE A 7 20.90 -12.81 -6.63
N GLU A 8 19.81 -13.18 -7.31
CA GLU A 8 19.80 -13.40 -8.77
C GLU A 8 20.24 -12.17 -9.58
N ARG A 9 20.14 -10.97 -8.99
CA ARG A 9 20.52 -9.67 -9.60
C ARG A 9 21.81 -9.09 -9.02
N SER A 10 22.53 -9.84 -8.19
CA SER A 10 23.74 -9.37 -7.49
C SER A 10 23.52 -8.11 -6.65
N LEU A 11 22.32 -7.98 -6.06
CA LEU A 11 21.97 -6.90 -5.13
C LEU A 11 22.10 -7.38 -3.69
N HIS A 12 22.70 -6.54 -2.84
CA HIS A 12 22.97 -6.85 -1.43
C HIS A 12 22.27 -5.87 -0.47
N PRO A 13 20.92 -5.77 -0.50
CA PRO A 13 20.21 -4.88 0.40
C PRO A 13 20.12 -5.45 1.83
N ASN A 14 19.98 -4.57 2.81
CA ASN A 14 19.50 -4.94 4.14
C ASN A 14 17.99 -5.17 4.06
N LEU A 15 17.54 -6.38 4.41
CA LEU A 15 16.13 -6.76 4.38
C LEU A 15 15.60 -6.94 5.79
N TYR A 16 14.48 -6.30 6.08
CA TYR A 16 13.78 -6.37 7.35
C TYR A 16 12.35 -6.86 7.12
N GLU A 17 11.85 -7.66 8.04
CA GLU A 17 10.46 -8.07 8.09
C GLU A 17 9.78 -7.32 9.24
N GLY A 18 8.67 -6.66 8.95
CA GLY A 18 7.97 -5.83 9.92
C GLY A 18 6.76 -5.14 9.33
N SER A 19 6.05 -4.40 10.18
CA SER A 19 4.86 -3.63 9.81
C SER A 19 5.22 -2.15 9.61
N LEU A 20 4.59 -1.46 8.67
CA LEU A 20 4.94 -0.06 8.36
C LEU A 20 4.61 0.90 9.51
N GLN A 21 3.61 0.56 10.33
CA GLN A 21 3.20 1.33 11.51
C GLN A 21 4.08 1.09 12.74
N GLN A 22 4.91 0.04 12.72
CA GLN A 22 5.71 -0.36 13.86
C GLN A 22 6.96 -1.11 13.38
N PHE A 23 8.03 -0.35 13.12
CA PHE A 23 9.37 -0.87 12.93
C PHE A 23 10.40 0.06 13.59
N SER A 24 11.59 -0.47 13.83
CA SER A 24 12.76 0.29 14.27
C SER A 24 13.97 -0.19 13.49
N LEU A 25 14.63 0.71 12.76
CA LEU A 25 15.83 0.43 11.98
C LEU A 25 17.05 1.11 12.60
N PRO A 26 18.27 0.56 12.41
CA PRO A 26 19.48 1.11 13.00
C PRO A 26 19.93 2.46 12.39
N HIS A 27 19.28 2.92 11.31
CA HIS A 27 19.67 4.10 10.56
C HIS A 27 18.47 5.00 10.26
N LYS A 28 18.75 6.29 10.10
CA LYS A 28 17.86 7.27 9.48
C LYS A 28 18.24 7.45 8.00
N TYR A 29 17.28 7.86 7.19
CA TYR A 29 17.38 7.87 5.74
C TYR A 29 17.09 9.26 5.17
N ASP A 30 17.76 9.61 4.07
CA ASP A 30 17.49 10.85 3.32
C ASP A 30 16.22 10.73 2.46
N ALA A 31 15.84 9.51 2.11
CA ALA A 31 14.61 9.24 1.39
C ALA A 31 13.98 7.91 1.83
N ILE A 32 12.66 7.91 1.99
CA ILE A 32 11.83 6.70 2.12
C ILE A 32 10.91 6.66 0.90
N ILE A 33 10.89 5.54 0.18
CA ILE A 33 10.10 5.36 -1.03
C ILE A 33 9.12 4.21 -0.81
N ILE A 34 7.82 4.51 -0.90
CA ILE A 34 6.73 3.53 -0.78
C ILE A 34 5.98 3.54 -2.12
N PRO A 35 6.40 2.70 -3.09
CA PRO A 35 5.81 2.70 -4.42
C PRO A 35 4.64 1.72 -4.54
N THR A 36 3.96 1.77 -5.68
CA THR A 36 2.94 0.82 -6.14
C THR A 36 1.70 0.74 -5.24
N GLY A 37 1.30 1.86 -4.65
CA GLY A 37 0.09 1.97 -3.83
C GLY A 37 0.16 1.20 -2.52
N SER A 38 1.35 0.79 -2.08
CA SER A 38 1.53 -0.05 -0.88
C SER A 38 0.98 0.63 0.38
N PHE A 39 1.05 1.96 0.45
CA PHE A 39 0.48 2.73 1.56
C PHE A 39 -1.06 2.63 1.63
N CYS A 40 -1.73 2.49 0.49
CA CYS A 40 -3.18 2.35 0.41
C CYS A 40 -3.69 0.99 0.90
N LEU A 41 -2.80 0.01 1.14
CA LEU A 41 -3.16 -1.29 1.72
C LEU A 41 -3.33 -1.22 3.25
N ILE A 42 -3.03 -0.08 3.88
CA ILE A 42 -3.28 0.12 5.31
C ILE A 42 -4.75 0.48 5.49
N GLU A 43 -5.55 -0.48 5.97
CA GLU A 43 -7.00 -0.35 6.09
C GLU A 43 -7.44 0.65 7.16
N ASN A 44 -6.72 0.67 8.30
CA ASN A 44 -7.08 1.51 9.44
C ASN A 44 -6.41 2.89 9.36
N ARG A 45 -7.22 3.95 9.50
CA ARG A 45 -6.75 5.34 9.54
C ARG A 45 -5.74 5.61 10.67
N VAL A 46 -5.90 4.98 11.82
CA VAL A 46 -4.95 5.12 12.94
C VAL A 46 -3.60 4.52 12.56
N ASP A 47 -3.62 3.35 11.91
CA ASP A 47 -2.38 2.67 11.49
C ASP A 47 -1.68 3.41 10.35
N SER A 48 -2.43 4.04 9.44
CA SER A 48 -1.82 4.85 8.37
C SER A 48 -1.15 6.10 8.94
N ILE A 49 -1.74 6.74 9.96
CA ILE A 49 -1.11 7.84 10.69
C ILE A 49 0.14 7.34 11.44
N ASN A 50 0.08 6.17 12.07
CA ASN A 50 1.23 5.59 12.78
C ASN A 50 2.37 5.23 11.81
N ALA A 51 2.06 4.74 10.60
CA ALA A 51 3.05 4.51 9.57
C ALA A 51 3.75 5.80 9.15
N LEU A 52 3.00 6.89 8.93
CA LEU A 52 3.59 8.20 8.62
C LEU A 52 4.50 8.72 9.73
N LYS A 53 4.10 8.57 11.00
CA LYS A 53 4.95 8.89 12.15
C LYS A 53 6.20 8.01 12.18
N CYS A 54 6.05 6.71 11.95
CA CYS A 54 7.17 5.77 11.90
C CYS A 54 8.16 6.17 10.80
N PHE A 55 7.70 6.54 9.60
CA PHE A 55 8.57 7.04 8.53
C PHE A 55 9.28 8.32 8.94
N TYR A 56 8.57 9.28 9.54
CA TYR A 56 9.14 10.54 10.00
C TYR A 56 10.29 10.34 10.99
N GLU A 57 10.13 9.46 11.98
CA GLU A 57 11.19 9.16 12.96
C GLU A 57 12.45 8.56 12.30
N HIS A 58 12.28 7.88 11.17
CA HIS A 58 13.37 7.27 10.39
C HIS A 58 13.93 8.17 9.29
N LEU A 59 13.49 9.43 9.18
CA LEU A 59 14.08 10.39 8.25
C LEU A 59 15.17 11.22 8.94
N ASN A 60 16.23 11.53 8.19
CA ASN A 60 17.16 12.59 8.54
C ASN A 60 16.47 13.96 8.46
N PRO A 61 17.01 15.01 9.09
CA PRO A 61 16.66 16.39 8.75
C PRO A 61 16.74 16.58 7.22
N ASP A 62 15.77 17.29 6.65
CA ASP A 62 15.61 17.50 5.20
C ASP A 62 15.35 16.22 4.35
N GLY A 63 15.17 15.08 5.00
CA GLY A 63 14.80 13.82 4.37
C GLY A 63 13.38 13.87 3.78
N ARG A 64 13.14 13.03 2.76
CA ARG A 64 11.89 13.04 1.98
C ARG A 64 11.14 11.72 2.04
N LEU A 65 9.83 11.79 2.26
CA LEU A 65 8.93 10.68 2.00
C LEU A 65 8.37 10.81 0.58
N ILE A 66 8.52 9.76 -0.22
CA ILE A 66 7.99 9.66 -1.59
C ILE A 66 7.00 8.49 -1.60
N VAL A 67 5.73 8.81 -1.73
CA VAL A 67 4.62 7.84 -1.72
C VAL A 67 3.72 8.07 -2.92
N ASP A 68 3.34 6.99 -3.60
CA ASP A 68 2.25 7.03 -4.56
C ASP A 68 0.95 6.60 -3.87
N ILE A 69 -0.11 7.35 -4.14
CA ILE A 69 -1.45 7.08 -3.62
C ILE A 69 -2.39 6.84 -4.79
N MET A 70 -3.24 5.82 -4.67
CA MET A 70 -4.33 5.60 -5.61
C MET A 70 -5.49 6.51 -5.21
N LEU A 71 -5.73 7.54 -6.02
CA LEU A 71 -6.87 8.42 -5.83
C LEU A 71 -8.10 7.79 -6.50
N PRO A 72 -9.26 7.78 -5.82
CA PRO A 72 -10.49 7.27 -6.40
C PRO A 72 -11.10 8.32 -7.34
N HIS A 73 -10.48 8.52 -8.51
CA HIS A 73 -10.88 9.55 -9.48
C HIS A 73 -12.32 9.39 -10.00
N ASP A 74 -12.82 8.15 -10.02
CA ASP A 74 -14.15 7.83 -10.53
C ASP A 74 -15.21 7.68 -9.42
N TRP A 75 -14.87 7.99 -8.16
CA TRP A 75 -15.84 7.87 -7.07
C TRP A 75 -16.89 8.98 -7.12
N LYS A 76 -18.16 8.57 -7.17
CA LYS A 76 -19.30 9.47 -7.02
C LYS A 76 -20.19 8.97 -5.88
N THR A 77 -20.34 9.78 -4.84
CA THR A 77 -21.20 9.47 -3.71
C THR A 77 -22.63 9.20 -4.17
N GLY A 78 -23.20 8.08 -3.73
CA GLY A 78 -24.53 7.62 -4.11
C GLY A 78 -24.61 6.85 -5.44
N GLU A 79 -23.51 6.73 -6.19
CA GLU A 79 -23.48 5.91 -7.39
C GLU A 79 -23.59 4.42 -7.03
N ILE A 80 -24.47 3.72 -7.75
CA ILE A 80 -24.66 2.28 -7.62
C ILE A 80 -24.27 1.66 -8.95
N HIS A 81 -23.28 0.77 -8.92
CA HIS A 81 -22.87 0.01 -10.09
C HIS A 81 -23.25 -1.46 -9.90
N THR A 82 -24.16 -1.93 -10.74
CA THR A 82 -24.61 -3.33 -10.77
C THR A 82 -23.97 -4.04 -11.95
N SER A 83 -23.28 -5.14 -11.70
CA SER A 83 -22.69 -6.01 -12.72
C SER A 83 -23.23 -7.42 -12.55
N THR A 84 -23.60 -8.07 -13.65
CA THR A 84 -24.08 -9.46 -13.67
C THR A 84 -23.14 -10.32 -14.49
N PHE A 85 -22.69 -11.42 -13.89
CA PHE A 85 -21.78 -12.39 -14.49
C PHE A 85 -22.50 -13.73 -14.62
N SER A 86 -22.85 -14.11 -15.86
CA SER A 86 -23.48 -15.40 -16.14
C SER A 86 -22.44 -16.53 -16.11
N LEU A 87 -22.81 -17.67 -15.54
CA LEU A 87 -21.99 -18.89 -15.51
C LEU A 87 -22.47 -19.88 -16.58
N PRO A 88 -21.58 -20.75 -17.11
CA PRO A 88 -21.96 -21.76 -18.09
C PRO A 88 -23.04 -22.75 -17.63
N SER A 89 -23.23 -22.93 -16.32
CA SER A 89 -24.29 -23.78 -15.75
C SER A 89 -25.70 -23.21 -15.92
N GLY A 90 -25.82 -21.94 -16.31
CA GLY A 90 -27.10 -21.21 -16.35
C GLY A 90 -27.36 -20.35 -15.11
N ASP A 91 -26.56 -20.51 -14.04
CA ASP A 91 -26.58 -19.64 -12.87
C ASP A 91 -25.86 -18.31 -13.15
N GLY A 92 -25.93 -17.35 -12.22
CA GLY A 92 -25.20 -16.09 -12.34
C GLY A 92 -24.92 -15.42 -11.00
N ILE A 93 -23.92 -14.54 -11.01
CA ILE A 93 -23.56 -13.69 -9.87
C ILE A 93 -23.97 -12.25 -10.21
N THR A 94 -24.72 -11.59 -9.33
CA THR A 94 -24.95 -10.15 -9.41
C THR A 94 -24.18 -9.46 -8.30
N LEU A 95 -23.30 -8.54 -8.67
CA LEU A 95 -22.53 -7.69 -7.77
C LEU A 95 -23.09 -6.28 -7.82
N GLU A 96 -23.44 -5.74 -6.66
CA GLU A 96 -23.88 -4.34 -6.51
C GLU A 96 -22.85 -3.60 -5.66
N ASN A 97 -22.14 -2.65 -6.27
CA ASN A 97 -21.22 -1.75 -5.58
C ASN A 97 -21.93 -0.43 -5.30
N LYS A 98 -21.97 -0.04 -4.03
CA LYS A 98 -22.58 1.23 -3.58
C LYS A 98 -21.51 2.15 -3.04
N SER A 99 -21.41 3.34 -3.62
CA SER A 99 -20.50 4.38 -3.19
C SER A 99 -21.12 5.19 -2.04
N ILE A 100 -21.18 4.62 -0.83
CA ILE A 100 -21.74 5.21 0.40
C ILE A 100 -20.69 5.77 1.34
#